data_AF-A0AAV8URT2-F1
#
_entry.id   AF-A0AAV8URT2-F1
#
_cell.length_a   1.000
_cell.length_b   1.000
_cell.length_c   1.000
_cell.angle_alpha   90.00
_cell.angle_beta   90.00
_cell.angle_gamma   90.00
#
_symmetry.space_group_name_H-M   'P 1'
#
loop_
_entity.id
_entity.type
_entity.pdbx_description
1 polymer ?
#
loop_
_entity_poly.entity_id
_entity_poly.type
_entity_poly.pdbx_seq_one_letter_code
_entity_poly.pdbx_strand_id
1 'polypeptide(L)'
;MIVPGAGVANFDSSLPNPFETSKQRRQREVRSLMEKLQPETISLDPTSIGGIDKDPAERLKDIQLRKKEAERAQRAKSLQKKKTRGRNKIAKRLRRKQHNVVDEKSESIRKALQERKEQAKPKREEEKFVDPVLKRFEKKTD
;
A
#
# COMPACT_ATOMS: atom_id res chain seq x y z
N MET A 1 -46.32 -15.54 -9.94
CA MET A 1 -46.04 -14.88 -11.25
C MET A 1 -45.30 -15.89 -12.10
N ILE A 2 -45.80 -16.17 -13.32
CA ILE A 2 -45.18 -17.10 -14.28
C ILE A 2 -44.62 -16.25 -15.42
N VAL A 3 -43.33 -16.40 -15.71
CA VAL A 3 -42.67 -15.70 -16.81
C VAL A 3 -42.34 -16.73 -17.89
N PRO A 4 -43.12 -16.81 -18.98
CA PRO A 4 -42.82 -17.72 -20.09
C PRO A 4 -41.51 -17.31 -20.78
N GLY A 5 -40.69 -18.29 -21.16
CA GLY A 5 -39.38 -18.07 -21.77
C GLY A 5 -38.22 -17.86 -20.78
N ALA A 6 -38.48 -17.83 -19.47
CA ALA A 6 -37.45 -17.83 -18.46
C ALA A 6 -37.08 -19.28 -18.05
N GLY A 7 -35.79 -19.62 -18.13
CA GLY A 7 -35.26 -20.92 -17.74
C GLY A 7 -34.71 -21.73 -18.92
N VAL A 8 -34.04 -22.84 -18.60
CA VAL A 8 -33.50 -23.78 -19.59
C VAL A 8 -34.40 -25.00 -19.61
N ALA A 9 -35.01 -25.31 -20.77
CA ALA A 9 -35.95 -26.41 -20.90
C ALA A 9 -35.29 -27.80 -20.78
N ASN A 10 -34.10 -27.94 -21.38
CA ASN A 10 -33.32 -29.17 -21.33
C ASN A 10 -32.35 -29.11 -20.15
N PHE A 11 -32.51 -29.98 -19.16
CA PHE A 11 -31.59 -30.08 -18.03
C PHE A 11 -30.49 -31.12 -18.30
N ASP A 12 -29.27 -30.81 -17.88
CA ASP A 12 -28.17 -31.78 -17.83
C ASP A 12 -28.26 -32.57 -16.52
N SER A 13 -28.21 -33.90 -16.61
CA SER A 13 -28.27 -34.79 -15.46
C SER A 13 -27.01 -34.76 -14.59
N SER A 14 -25.89 -34.22 -15.10
CA SER A 14 -24.65 -34.02 -14.36
C SER A 14 -24.70 -32.81 -13.43
N LEU A 15 -25.60 -31.87 -13.71
CA LEU A 15 -25.87 -30.65 -12.95
C LEU A 15 -26.94 -30.91 -11.87
N PRO A 16 -27.44 -29.89 -11.15
CA PRO A 16 -28.57 -30.10 -10.24
C PRO A 16 -29.81 -30.60 -10.96
N ASN A 17 -30.09 -31.90 -10.83
CA ASN A 17 -31.27 -32.53 -11.39
C ASN A 17 -32.50 -32.20 -10.52
N PRO A 18 -33.54 -31.54 -11.07
CA PRO A 18 -34.78 -31.23 -10.35
C PRO A 18 -35.53 -32.46 -9.84
N PHE A 19 -35.34 -33.62 -10.48
CA PHE A 19 -36.03 -34.88 -10.16
C PHE A 19 -35.09 -35.90 -9.50
N GLU A 20 -34.08 -35.44 -8.75
CA GLU A 20 -33.08 -36.33 -8.14
C GLU A 20 -33.67 -37.27 -7.06
N THR A 21 -33.23 -38.53 -7.11
CA THR A 21 -33.55 -39.52 -6.06
C THR A 21 -32.66 -39.34 -4.82
N SER A 22 -33.10 -39.86 -3.67
CA SER A 22 -32.33 -39.84 -2.42
C SER A 22 -30.93 -40.45 -2.53
N LYS A 23 -30.73 -41.42 -3.44
CA LYS A 23 -29.42 -42.03 -3.69
C LYS A 23 -28.53 -41.11 -4.54
N GLN A 24 -29.08 -40.53 -5.59
CA GLN A 24 -28.36 -39.58 -6.46
C GLN A 24 -27.93 -38.35 -5.67
N ARG A 25 -28.80 -37.81 -4.80
CA ARG A 25 -28.47 -36.68 -3.93
C ARG A 25 -27.24 -36.95 -3.05
N ARG A 26 -27.23 -38.10 -2.35
CA ARG A 26 -26.08 -38.49 -1.50
C ARG A 26 -24.79 -38.60 -2.30
N GLN A 27 -24.84 -39.24 -3.46
CA GLN A 27 -23.65 -39.39 -4.32
C GLN A 27 -23.14 -38.04 -4.82
N ARG A 28 -24.05 -37.15 -5.19
CA ARG A 28 -23.74 -35.80 -5.68
C ARG A 28 -23.15 -34.91 -4.59
N GLU A 29 -23.66 -34.97 -3.36
CA GLU A 29 -23.09 -34.28 -2.21
C GLU A 29 -21.64 -34.72 -1.95
N VAL A 30 -21.38 -36.04 -1.95
CA VAL A 30 -20.03 -36.59 -1.79
C VAL A 30 -19.11 -36.10 -2.91
N ARG A 31 -19.57 -36.17 -4.16
CA ARG A 31 -18.80 -35.70 -5.32
C ARG A 31 -18.51 -34.20 -5.23
N SER A 32 -19.52 -33.39 -4.91
CA SER A 32 -19.37 -31.94 -4.74
C SER A 32 -18.39 -31.58 -3.62
N LEU A 33 -18.29 -32.40 -2.58
CA LEU A 33 -17.33 -32.20 -1.50
C LEU A 33 -15.91 -32.53 -1.94
N MET A 34 -15.72 -33.60 -2.71
CA MET A 34 -14.41 -33.99 -3.24
C MET A 34 -13.90 -33.03 -4.31
N GLU A 35 -14.78 -32.55 -5.19
CA GLU A 35 -14.45 -31.61 -6.27
C GLU A 35 -14.45 -30.14 -5.80
N LYS A 36 -14.69 -29.88 -4.51
CA LYS A 36 -14.75 -28.51 -3.97
C LYS A 36 -13.42 -27.78 -4.19
N LEU A 37 -13.49 -26.66 -4.91
CA LEU A 37 -12.35 -25.80 -5.15
C LEU A 37 -11.89 -25.08 -3.87
N GLN A 38 -10.58 -24.87 -3.78
CA GLN A 38 -9.97 -24.12 -2.70
C GLN A 38 -10.29 -22.62 -2.84
N PRO A 39 -10.38 -21.86 -1.73
CA PRO A 39 -10.73 -20.44 -1.79
C PRO A 39 -9.69 -19.60 -2.54
N GLU A 40 -8.44 -20.05 -2.59
CA GLU A 40 -7.35 -19.37 -3.31
C GLU A 40 -7.53 -19.41 -4.83
N THR A 41 -8.34 -20.33 -5.34
CA THR A 41 -8.62 -20.52 -6.76
C THR A 41 -9.65 -19.52 -7.30
N ILE A 42 -10.25 -18.69 -6.45
CA ILE A 42 -11.25 -17.69 -6.86
C ILE A 42 -10.53 -16.51 -7.52
N SER A 43 -10.63 -16.41 -8.85
CA SER A 43 -10.07 -15.33 -9.66
C SER A 43 -11.16 -14.63 -10.50
N LEU A 44 -10.85 -13.43 -11.01
CA LEU A 44 -11.75 -12.71 -11.91
C LEU A 44 -11.94 -13.47 -13.25
N ASP A 45 -10.86 -14.08 -13.74
CA ASP A 45 -10.87 -14.92 -14.93
C ASP A 45 -10.64 -16.39 -14.53
N PRO A 46 -11.63 -17.29 -14.71
CA PRO A 46 -11.51 -18.70 -14.36
C PRO A 46 -10.53 -19.46 -15.28
N THR A 47 -10.22 -18.94 -16.46
CA THR A 47 -9.28 -19.59 -17.41
C THR A 47 -7.81 -19.36 -17.06
N SER A 48 -7.54 -18.45 -16.12
CA SER A 48 -6.20 -18.14 -15.64
C SER A 48 -5.51 -19.31 -14.91
N ILE A 49 -6.30 -20.26 -14.40
CA ILE A 49 -5.80 -21.42 -13.65
C ILE A 49 -5.10 -22.37 -14.63
N GLY A 50 -3.79 -22.51 -14.50
CA GLY A 50 -2.94 -23.31 -15.41
C GLY A 50 -2.13 -22.48 -16.42
N GLY A 51 -2.27 -21.15 -16.41
CA GLY A 51 -1.41 -20.24 -17.18
C GLY A 51 -0.02 -20.06 -16.57
N ILE A 52 0.89 -19.47 -17.37
CA ILE A 52 2.23 -19.07 -16.91
C ILE A 52 2.13 -17.70 -16.24
N ASP A 53 2.84 -17.54 -15.11
CA ASP A 53 2.95 -16.26 -14.43
C ASP A 53 3.69 -15.24 -15.29
N LYS A 54 3.08 -14.07 -15.52
CA LYS A 54 3.68 -13.01 -16.34
C LYS A 54 4.85 -12.33 -15.63
N ASP A 55 4.80 -12.21 -14.30
CA ASP A 55 5.76 -11.42 -13.51
C ASP A 55 6.13 -12.09 -12.17
N PRO A 56 6.89 -13.20 -12.19
CA PRO A 56 7.22 -13.97 -10.98
C PRO A 56 8.06 -13.17 -9.96
N ALA A 57 8.87 -12.22 -10.44
CA ALA A 57 9.71 -11.39 -9.59
C ALA A 57 8.90 -10.44 -8.69
N GLU A 58 7.78 -9.90 -9.19
CA GLU A 58 6.92 -9.00 -8.41
C GLU A 58 6.16 -9.76 -7.33
N ARG A 59 5.61 -10.92 -7.68
CA ARG A 59 4.95 -11.83 -6.72
C ARG A 59 5.88 -12.22 -5.56
N LEU A 60 7.15 -12.53 -5.85
CA LEU A 60 8.14 -12.84 -4.80
C LEU A 60 8.39 -11.64 -3.87
N LYS A 61 8.46 -10.42 -4.40
CA LYS A 61 8.60 -9.20 -3.60
C LYS A 61 7.39 -8.99 -2.69
N ASP A 62 6.18 -9.19 -3.20
CA ASP A 62 4.94 -9.06 -2.43
C ASP A 62 4.85 -10.09 -1.29
N ILE A 63 5.21 -11.34 -1.55
CA ILE A 63 5.26 -12.39 -0.52
C ILE A 63 6.27 -12.01 0.57
N GLN A 64 7.45 -11.52 0.18
CA GLN A 64 8.46 -11.07 1.15
C GLN A 64 7.98 -9.87 1.97
N LEU A 65 7.28 -8.91 1.35
CA LEU A 65 6.73 -7.75 2.04
C LEU A 65 5.68 -8.17 3.07
N ARG A 66 4.72 -9.01 2.69
CA ARG A 66 3.68 -9.54 3.60
C ARG A 66 4.29 -10.30 4.78
N LYS A 67 5.33 -11.12 4.54
CA LYS A 67 6.06 -11.82 5.61
C LYS A 67 6.74 -10.84 6.56
N LYS A 68 7.44 -9.82 6.05
CA LYS A 68 8.08 -8.78 6.86
C LYS A 68 7.06 -7.98 7.67
N GLU A 69 5.89 -7.69 7.11
CA GLU A 69 4.81 -7.01 7.81
C GLU A 69 4.23 -7.85 8.96
N ALA A 70 3.98 -9.14 8.72
CA ALA A 70 3.52 -10.07 9.75
C ALA A 70 4.55 -10.20 10.89
N GLU A 71 5.84 -10.33 10.56
CA GLU A 71 6.93 -10.37 11.55
C GLU A 71 7.01 -9.06 12.34
N ARG A 72 6.88 -7.91 11.67
CA ARG A 72 6.86 -6.60 12.33
C ARG A 72 5.65 -6.46 13.26
N ALA A 73 4.48 -6.95 12.86
CA ALA A 73 3.27 -6.93 13.69
C ALA A 73 3.44 -7.81 14.94
N GLN A 74 4.06 -8.99 14.81
CA GLN A 74 4.38 -9.86 15.94
C GLN A 74 5.42 -9.22 16.88
N ARG A 75 6.50 -8.65 16.34
CA ARG A 75 7.51 -7.89 17.12
C ARG A 75 6.90 -6.68 17.82
N ALA A 76 5.97 -5.98 17.18
CA ALA A 76 5.29 -4.84 17.78
C ALA A 76 4.41 -5.25 18.98
N LYS A 77 3.84 -6.46 18.95
CA LYS A 77 3.08 -7.04 20.08
C LYS A 77 4.00 -7.49 21.22
N SER A 78 5.19 -8.03 20.92
CA SER A 78 6.13 -8.52 21.94
C SER A 78 6.98 -7.44 22.59
N LEU A 79 7.16 -6.28 21.93
CA LEU A 79 7.85 -5.14 22.51
C LEU A 79 6.96 -4.45 23.56
N GLN A 80 7.09 -4.85 24.83
CA GLN A 80 6.64 -4.02 25.94
C GLN A 80 7.24 -2.61 25.79
N LYS A 81 6.39 -1.60 25.61
CA LYS A 81 6.81 -0.20 25.53
C LYS A 81 7.41 0.20 26.87
N LYS A 82 8.75 0.16 26.99
CA LYS A 82 9.46 0.68 28.16
C LYS A 82 9.14 2.18 28.27
N LYS A 83 8.28 2.54 29.23
CA LYS A 83 7.97 3.94 29.59
C LYS A 83 9.22 4.56 30.22
N THR A 84 10.13 5.03 29.38
CA THR A 84 11.31 5.79 29.81
C THR A 84 11.09 7.26 29.50
N ARG A 85 11.72 8.12 30.31
CA ARG A 85 11.66 9.60 30.27
C ARG A 85 12.20 10.16 28.94
N GLY A 86 11.46 9.99 27.84
CA GLY A 86 11.57 10.68 26.53
C GLY A 86 12.89 10.57 25.74
N ARG A 87 14.02 10.23 26.37
CA ARG A 87 15.35 10.20 25.76
C ARG A 87 15.57 8.98 24.87
N ASN A 88 14.96 7.84 25.19
CA ASN A 88 15.10 6.59 24.42
C ASN A 88 13.94 6.32 23.43
N LYS A 89 13.07 7.29 23.18
CA LYS A 89 11.99 7.13 22.18
C LYS A 89 12.62 6.95 20.79
N ILE A 90 12.17 5.94 20.06
CA ILE A 90 12.70 5.54 18.73
C ILE A 90 12.82 6.75 17.79
N ALA A 91 11.81 7.63 17.78
CA ALA A 91 11.81 8.86 16.99
C ALA A 91 12.97 9.82 17.31
N LYS A 92 13.36 9.96 18.59
CA LYS A 92 14.46 10.85 19.00
C LYS A 92 15.83 10.26 18.66
N ARG A 93 15.95 8.93 18.72
CA ARG A 93 17.15 8.20 18.30
C ARG A 93 17.34 8.24 16.77
N LEU A 94 16.25 8.05 16.02
CA LEU A 94 16.27 8.11 14.55
C LEU A 94 16.63 9.54 14.08
N ARG A 95 16.04 10.58 14.67
CA ARG A 95 16.41 11.98 14.41
C ARG A 95 17.88 12.30 14.67
N ARG A 96 18.49 11.71 15.71
CA ARG A 96 19.94 11.88 15.97
C ARG A 96 20.80 11.20 14.90
N LYS A 97 20.44 9.99 14.48
CA LYS A 97 21.17 9.25 13.43
C LYS A 97 21.06 9.93 12.06
N GLN A 98 19.91 10.55 11.78
CA GLN A 98 19.64 11.22 10.51
C GLN A 98 20.06 12.69 10.48
N HIS A 99 20.68 13.21 11.54
CA HIS A 99 21.01 14.64 11.63
C HIS A 99 22.02 15.09 10.56
N ASN A 100 22.92 14.20 10.14
CA ASN A 100 23.97 14.50 9.15
C ASN A 100 23.67 13.91 7.76
N VAL A 101 22.51 13.27 7.59
CA VAL A 101 22.12 12.69 6.29
C VAL A 101 21.34 13.77 5.53
N VAL A 102 21.87 14.19 4.38
CA VAL A 102 21.23 15.17 3.49
C VAL A 102 20.64 14.42 2.32
N ASP A 103 19.32 14.23 2.36
CA ASP A 103 18.54 13.65 1.27
C ASP A 103 17.85 14.77 0.47
N GLU A 104 17.50 14.54 -0.80
CA GLU A 104 16.78 15.50 -1.67
C GLU A 104 15.50 16.06 -1.00
N LYS A 105 14.79 15.19 -0.27
CA LYS A 105 13.59 15.56 0.50
C LYS A 105 13.90 16.49 1.69
N SER A 106 15.08 16.35 2.29
CA SER A 106 15.51 17.21 3.40
C SER A 106 15.86 18.62 2.90
N GLU A 107 16.41 18.72 1.69
CA GLU A 107 16.75 19.99 1.06
C GLU A 107 15.51 20.75 0.59
N SER A 108 14.54 20.06 -0.02
CA SER A 108 13.28 20.67 -0.43
C SER A 108 12.49 21.22 0.78
N ILE A 109 12.47 20.48 1.89
CA ILE A 109 11.87 20.94 3.14
C ILE A 109 12.63 22.15 3.72
N ARG A 110 13.97 22.14 3.68
CA ARG A 110 14.79 23.27 4.16
C ARG A 110 14.52 24.54 3.34
N LYS A 111 14.47 24.43 2.01
CA LYS A 111 14.14 25.54 1.10
C LYS A 111 12.74 26.10 1.39
N ALA A 112 11.73 25.24 1.46
CA ALA A 112 10.36 25.66 1.78
C ALA A 112 10.24 26.35 3.16
N LEU A 113 11.06 25.93 4.14
CA LEU A 113 11.08 26.53 5.47
C LEU A 113 11.83 27.87 5.49
N GLN A 114 12.83 28.06 4.63
CA GLN A 114 13.50 29.36 4.42
C GLN A 114 12.57 30.35 3.73
N GLU A 115 11.89 29.96 2.66
CA GLU A 115 10.91 30.79 1.96
C GLU A 115 9.79 31.25 2.90
N ARG A 116 9.24 30.33 3.71
CA ARG A 116 8.25 30.70 4.75
C ARG A 116 8.80 31.67 5.78
N LYS A 117 10.06 31.51 6.19
CA LYS A 117 10.70 32.45 7.13
C LYS A 117 10.91 33.82 6.51
N GLU A 118 11.27 33.90 5.23
CA GLU A 118 11.45 35.14 4.50
C GLU A 118 10.13 35.88 4.28
N GLN A 119 9.06 35.14 3.98
CA GLN A 119 7.71 35.69 3.88
C GLN A 119 7.16 36.16 5.24
N ALA A 120 7.54 35.49 6.34
CA ALA A 120 7.10 35.82 7.70
C ALA A 120 7.97 36.90 8.38
N LYS A 121 9.12 37.29 7.81
CA LYS A 121 9.83 38.47 8.28
C LYS A 121 8.94 39.68 7.99
N PRO A 122 8.67 40.56 8.98
CA PRO A 122 7.97 41.79 8.69
C PRO A 122 8.76 42.51 7.59
N LYS A 123 8.07 43.05 6.57
CA LYS A 123 8.66 44.01 5.64
C LYS A 123 9.06 45.23 6.46
N ARG A 124 10.19 45.16 7.16
CA ARG A 124 10.89 46.36 7.60
C ARG A 124 11.22 47.06 6.30
N GLU A 125 10.69 48.26 6.15
CA GLU A 125 11.16 49.23 5.17
C GLU A 125 12.64 49.46 5.48
N GLU A 126 13.48 48.57 4.98
CA GLU A 126 14.90 48.79 4.90
C GLU A 126 15.09 49.61 3.62
N GLU A 127 14.98 50.94 3.75
CA GLU A 127 15.92 51.80 3.03
C GLU A 127 17.31 51.34 3.46
N LYS A 128 17.82 50.33 2.76
CA LYS A 128 19.17 49.84 2.99
C LYS A 128 20.10 50.97 2.59
N PHE A 129 20.75 51.57 3.56
CA PHE A 129 22.00 52.26 3.36
C PHE A 129 22.99 51.22 2.83
N VAL A 130 22.96 50.99 1.52
CA VAL A 130 23.94 50.16 0.82
C VAL A 130 25.18 51.02 0.72
N ASP A 131 26.26 50.60 1.38
CA ASP A 131 27.56 51.24 1.22
C ASP A 131 27.83 51.43 -0.30
N PRO A 132 28.17 52.65 -0.76
CA PRO A 132 28.30 52.95 -2.19
C PRO A 132 29.25 52.02 -2.97
N VAL A 133 30.15 51.33 -2.26
CA VAL A 133 31.09 50.36 -2.79
C VAL A 133 30.39 49.05 -3.21
N LEU A 134 29.41 48.59 -2.44
CA LEU A 134 28.72 47.31 -2.69
C LEU A 134 27.75 47.36 -3.86
N LYS A 135 27.23 48.57 -4.22
CA LYS A 135 26.41 48.78 -5.42
C LYS A 135 27.14 48.46 -6.73
N ARG A 136 28.49 48.49 -6.73
CA ARG A 136 29.30 48.21 -7.94
C ARG A 136 29.31 46.74 -8.32
N PHE A 137 28.87 45.85 -7.43
CA PHE A 137 28.87 44.40 -7.62
C PHE A 137 27.47 43.83 -7.90
N GLU A 138 26.44 44.67 -7.99
CA GLU A 138 25.12 44.24 -8.42
C GLU A 138 25.17 43.87 -9.91
N LYS A 139 24.92 42.59 -10.22
CA LYS A 139 24.86 42.12 -11.61
C LYS A 139 23.70 42.81 -12.31
N LYS A 140 24.02 43.57 -13.35
CA LYS A 140 23.05 44.15 -14.27
C LYS A 140 22.31 43.01 -14.96
N THR A 141 21.05 42.82 -14.59
CA THR A 141 20.12 41.92 -15.29
C THR A 141 19.43 42.76 -16.37
N ASP A 142 19.68 42.44 -17.64
CA ASP A 142 18.88 42.92 -18.77
C ASP A 142 17.50 42.23 -18.80
#